data_AF-A0A1N6HV41-F1
#
_entry.id   AF-A0A1N6HV41-F1
#
_cell.length_a   1.000
_cell.length_b   1.000
_cell.length_c   1.000
_cell.angle_alpha   90.00
_cell.angle_beta   90.00
_cell.angle_gamma   90.00
#
_symmetry.space_group_name_H-M   'P 1'
#
loop_
_entity.id
_entity.type
_entity.pdbx_description
1 polymer ?
#
loop_
_entity_poly.entity_id
_entity_poly.type
_entity_poly.pdbx_seq_one_letter_code
_entity_poly.pdbx_strand_id
1 'polypeptide(L)' 'MMPLSFARELAGLRAVPDVQARIDELADKSNEGELTDEERAKYTAYIDAFDVIAILQAKARSVPAKQPNS' A
#
# COMPACT_ATOMS: atom_id res chain seq x y z
N MET A 1 -0.64 -22.13 4.46
CA MET A 1 0.17 -21.65 3.31
C MET A 1 -0.71 -20.70 2.51
N MET A 2 -0.22 -19.51 2.11
CA MET A 2 -0.99 -18.59 1.25
C MET A 2 -1.20 -19.23 -0.14
N PRO A 3 -2.43 -19.28 -0.68
CA PRO A 3 -2.66 -19.67 -2.08
C PRO A 3 -1.96 -18.72 -3.06
N LEU A 4 -1.43 -19.25 -4.17
CA LEU A 4 -0.73 -18.43 -5.17
C LEU A 4 -1.62 -17.35 -5.80
N SER A 5 -2.92 -17.63 -5.98
CA SER A 5 -3.91 -16.65 -6.47
C SER A 5 -4.01 -15.46 -5.51
N PHE A 6 -4.23 -15.74 -4.23
CA PHE A 6 -4.31 -14.72 -3.19
C PHE A 6 -2.99 -13.96 -3.04
N ALA A 7 -1.84 -14.63 -3.13
CA ALA A 7 -0.54 -13.97 -3.10
C ALA A 7 -0.36 -12.98 -4.28
N ARG A 8 -0.84 -13.33 -5.47
CA ARG A 8 -0.80 -12.44 -6.64
C ARG A 8 -1.72 -11.23 -6.46
N GLU A 9 -2.95 -11.44 -6.00
CA GLU A 9 -3.90 -10.36 -5.71
C GLU A 9 -3.33 -9.41 -4.65
N LEU A 10 -2.82 -9.96 -3.54
CA LEU A 10 -2.26 -9.18 -2.45
C LEU A 10 -1.03 -8.40 -2.90
N ALA A 11 -0.12 -8.99 -3.69
CA ALA A 11 1.06 -8.33 -4.26
C ALA A 11 0.71 -7.15 -5.20
N GLY A 12 -0.47 -7.24 -5.85
CA GLY A 12 -1.02 -6.25 -6.76
C GLY A 12 -1.97 -5.25 -6.12
N LEU A 13 -2.26 -5.34 -4.81
CA LEU A 13 -3.18 -4.45 -4.13
C LEU A 13 -2.74 -2.99 -4.28
N ARG A 14 -3.67 -2.12 -4.66
CA ARG A 14 -3.46 -0.67 -4.80
C ARG A 14 -4.60 0.07 -4.15
N ALA A 15 -4.33 1.30 -3.71
CA ALA A 15 -5.39 2.21 -3.31
C ALA A 15 -6.35 2.44 -4.50
N VAL A 16 -7.63 2.61 -4.20
CA VAL A 16 -8.59 3.05 -5.21
C VAL A 16 -8.21 4.47 -5.68
N PRO A 17 -8.52 4.85 -6.94
CA PRO A 17 -8.07 6.11 -7.53
C PRO A 17 -8.34 7.35 -6.67
N ASP A 18 -9.54 7.43 -6.07
CA ASP A 18 -9.94 8.57 -5.24
C ASP A 18 -9.08 8.68 -3.97
N VAL A 19 -8.70 7.54 -3.37
CA VAL A 19 -7.82 7.51 -2.20
C VAL A 19 -6.41 7.92 -2.62
N GLN A 20 -5.90 7.40 -3.73
CA GLN A 20 -4.58 7.78 -4.25
C GLN A 20 -4.49 9.28 -4.53
N ALA A 21 -5.48 9.85 -5.21
CA ALA A 21 -5.53 11.28 -5.49
C ALA A 21 -5.54 12.13 -4.21
N ARG A 22 -6.25 11.66 -3.17
CA ARG A 22 -6.27 12.36 -1.88
C ARG A 22 -4.92 12.31 -1.17
N ILE A 23 -4.21 11.20 -1.25
CA ILE A 23 -2.86 11.06 -0.68
C ILE A 23 -1.87 11.96 -1.42
N ASP A 24 -1.97 12.02 -2.75
CA ASP A 24 -1.11 12.88 -3.57
C ASP A 24 -1.33 14.36 -3.21
N GLU A 25 -2.59 14.82 -3.07
CA GLU A 25 -2.91 16.18 -2.61
C GLU A 25 -2.33 16.48 -1.21
N LEU A 26 -2.45 15.54 -0.28
CA LEU A 26 -1.92 15.69 1.08
C LEU A 26 -0.38 15.69 1.09
N ALA A 27 0.25 14.92 0.21
CA ALA A 27 1.71 14.91 0.05
C ALA A 27 2.21 16.25 -0.47
N ASP A 28 1.54 16.83 -1.48
CA ASP A 28 1.85 18.16 -2.01
C ASP A 28 1.73 19.23 -0.92
N LYS A 29 0.60 19.28 -0.20
CA LYS A 29 0.41 20.16 0.96
C LYS A 29 1.45 19.95 2.06
N SER A 30 1.88 18.70 2.29
CA SER A 30 2.91 18.38 3.27
C SER A 30 4.26 18.98 2.88
N ASN A 31 4.62 18.92 1.61
CA ASN A 31 5.86 19.47 1.08
C ASN A 31 5.89 21.01 1.16
N GLU A 32 4.72 21.64 1.02
CA GLU A 32 4.55 23.09 1.15
C GLU A 32 4.42 23.54 2.61
N GLY A 33 4.29 22.59 3.56
CA GLY A 33 4.12 22.90 4.98
C GLY A 33 2.71 23.39 5.34
N GLU A 34 1.74 23.21 4.45
CA GLU A 34 0.38 23.75 4.56
C GLU A 34 -0.63 22.77 5.19
N LEU A 35 -0.19 21.56 5.56
CA LEU A 35 -1.07 20.60 6.24
C LEU A 35 -1.58 21.13 7.57
N THR A 36 -2.91 21.24 7.66
CA THR A 36 -3.60 21.38 8.95
C THR A 36 -3.38 20.14 9.83
N ASP A 37 -3.58 20.28 11.14
CA ASP A 37 -3.42 19.15 12.07
C ASP A 37 -4.36 17.98 11.74
N GLU A 38 -5.59 18.29 11.29
CA GLU A 38 -6.55 17.27 10.86
C GLU A 38 -6.09 16.55 9.59
N GLU A 39 -5.58 17.29 8.60
CA GLU A 39 -5.06 16.71 7.37
C GLU A 39 -3.80 15.89 7.63
N ARG A 40 -2.93 16.34 8.54
CA ARG A 40 -1.74 15.59 8.98
C ARG A 40 -2.13 14.27 9.62
N ALA A 41 -3.12 14.26 10.51
CA ALA A 41 -3.61 13.04 11.13
C ALA A 41 -4.16 12.04 10.08
N LYS A 42 -4.91 12.54 9.08
CA LYS A 42 -5.42 11.72 7.97
C LYS A 42 -4.28 11.19 7.09
N TYR A 43 -3.32 12.04 6.75
CA TYR A 43 -2.17 11.67 5.95
C TYR A 43 -1.34 10.58 6.64
N THR A 44 -1.03 10.75 7.93
CA THR A 44 -0.33 9.72 8.73
C THR A 44 -1.09 8.39 8.75
N ALA A 45 -2.43 8.42 8.92
CA ALA A 45 -3.23 7.20 8.90
C ALA A 45 -3.16 6.46 7.55
N TYR A 46 -3.06 7.18 6.43
CA TYR A 46 -2.83 6.55 5.12
C TYR A 46 -1.44 5.92 5.02
N ILE A 47 -0.40 6.61 5.48
CA ILE A 47 0.98 6.08 5.50
C ILE A 47 1.05 4.80 6.35
N ASP A 48 0.50 4.82 7.55
CA ASP A 48 0.48 3.65 8.45
C ASP A 48 -0.21 2.44 7.80
N ALA A 49 -1.34 2.67 7.12
CA ALA A 49 -2.04 1.62 6.39
C ALA A 49 -1.20 1.08 5.22
N PHE A 50 -0.48 1.95 4.49
CA PHE A 50 0.40 1.51 3.42
C PHE A 50 1.58 0.69 3.89
N ASP A 51 2.16 1.00 5.04
CA ASP A 51 3.26 0.22 5.60
C ASP A 51 2.82 -1.22 5.88
N VAL A 52 1.63 -1.41 6.45
CA VAL A 52 1.04 -2.74 6.66
C VAL A 52 0.83 -3.45 5.31
N ILE A 53 0.26 -2.76 4.33
CA ILE A 53 0.05 -3.33 2.98
C ILE A 53 1.39 -3.71 2.32
N ALA A 54 2.42 -2.88 2.46
CA ALA A 54 3.75 -3.14 1.90
C ALA A 54 4.38 -4.41 2.50
N ILE A 55 4.24 -4.62 3.81
CA ILE A 55 4.69 -5.84 4.48
C ILE A 55 3.93 -7.07 3.94
N LEU A 56 2.60 -6.95 3.80
CA LEU A 56 1.76 -8.02 3.26
C LEU A 56 2.15 -8.36 1.81
N GLN A 57 2.38 -7.34 0.98
CA GLN A 57 2.86 -7.51 -0.39
C GLN A 57 4.25 -8.17 -0.45
N ALA A 58 5.17 -7.78 0.43
CA ALA A 58 6.49 -8.40 0.51
C ALA A 58 6.39 -9.89 0.84
N LYS A 59 5.55 -10.26 1.81
CA LYS A 59 5.25 -11.67 2.15
C LYS A 59 4.57 -12.41 1.00
N ALA A 60 3.70 -11.74 0.25
CA ALA A 60 3.03 -12.34 -0.89
C ALA A 60 4.00 -12.64 -2.04
N ARG A 61 4.95 -11.74 -2.30
CA ARG A 61 6.00 -11.91 -3.32
C ARG A 61 7.02 -13.00 -2.98
N SER A 62 7.18 -13.34 -1.71
CA SER A 62 8.06 -14.44 -1.30
C SER A 62 7.41 -15.83 -1.41
N VAL A 63 6.11 -15.91 -1.76
CA VAL A 63 5.45 -17.20 -2.01
C VAL A 63 6.08 -17.84 -3.25
N PRO A 64 6.75 -18.99 -3.11
CA PRO A 64 7.38 -19.65 -4.25
C PRO A 64 6.30 -20.11 -5.23
N ALA A 65 6.39 -19.63 -6.47
CA ALA A 65 5.70 -20.30 -7.57
C ALA A 65 6.33 -21.70 -7.67
N LYS A 66 5.55 -22.72 -7.33
CA LYS A 66 5.99 -24.12 -7.45
C LYS A 66 6.47 -24.32 -8.89
N GLN A 67 7.78 -24.35 -9.12
CA GLN A 67 8.33 -24.74 -10.41
C GLN A 67 7.97 -26.22 -10.58
N PRO A 68 7.29 -26.63 -11.67
CA PRO A 68 7.27 -28.03 -12.02
C PRO A 68 8.73 -28.38 -12.36
N ASN A 69 9.40 -29.08 -11.46
CA ASN A 69 10.73 -29.64 -11.72
C ASN A 69 10.67 -30.41 -13.04
N SER A 70 11.58 -30.05 -13.95
CA SER A 70 11.85 -30.77 -15.20
C SER A 70 12.41 -32.16 -14.96
#